data_AF-A0A969PYI9-F1
#
_entry.id   AF-A0A969PYI9-F1
#
_cell.length_a   1.000
_cell.length_b   1.000
_cell.length_c   1.000
_cell.angle_alpha   90.00
_cell.angle_beta   90.00
_cell.angle_gamma   90.00
#
_symmetry.space_group_name_H-M   'P 1'
#
loop_
_entity.id
_entity.type
_entity.pdbx_description
1 polymer ?
#
loop_
_entity_poly.entity_id
_entity_poly.type
_entity_poly.pdbx_seq_one_letter_code
_entity_poly.pdbx_strand_id
1 'polypeptide(L)'
;MRSMQTYFPFQRKNNPWSRLPVSYRGAIIIAIPATCLIVTLVAWIWSRQAALEQKKQIDRARELLDQSNRILTILVDAETGVRGYNISYEPEFLEPYEQAITNLPNALDRFRQLAKITRDKSKL
;
A
#
# COMPACT_ATOMS: atom_id res chain seq x y z
N MET A 1 -79.42 -12.04 38.17
CA MET A 1 -78.87 -13.31 37.65
C MET A 1 -78.77 -13.18 36.13
N ARG A 2 -77.60 -13.51 35.56
CA ARG A 2 -77.17 -13.44 34.13
C ARG A 2 -76.93 -12.03 33.53
N SER A 3 -75.73 -11.47 33.65
CA SER A 3 -74.43 -11.77 32.99
C SER A 3 -74.20 -10.92 31.74
N MET A 4 -73.45 -9.82 31.93
CA MET A 4 -72.78 -9.02 30.90
C MET A 4 -71.85 -9.92 30.07
N GLN A 5 -72.06 -9.96 28.76
CA GLN A 5 -71.17 -10.62 27.82
C GLN A 5 -70.57 -9.58 26.88
N THR A 6 -69.33 -9.23 27.18
CA THR A 6 -68.45 -8.35 26.43
C THR A 6 -68.09 -8.98 25.09
N TYR A 7 -68.49 -8.36 23.99
CA TYR A 7 -67.98 -8.69 22.66
C TYR A 7 -66.80 -7.77 22.34
N PHE A 8 -65.56 -8.26 22.50
CA PHE A 8 -64.36 -7.64 21.95
C PHE A 8 -64.19 -8.08 20.49
N PRO A 9 -64.24 -7.19 19.49
CA PRO A 9 -63.83 -7.54 18.14
C PRO A 9 -62.30 -7.58 18.05
N PHE A 10 -61.73 -8.77 17.88
CA PHE A 10 -60.32 -8.95 17.51
C PHE A 10 -60.10 -8.37 16.11
N GLN A 11 -59.67 -7.11 16.02
CA GLN A 11 -59.26 -6.52 14.75
C GLN A 11 -57.99 -7.21 14.26
N ARG A 12 -58.16 -8.10 13.28
CA ARG A 12 -57.08 -8.72 12.52
C ARG A 12 -56.35 -7.59 11.78
N LYS A 13 -55.20 -7.15 12.29
CA LYS A 13 -54.27 -6.25 11.58
C LYS A 13 -54.09 -6.80 10.17
N ASN A 14 -54.63 -6.10 9.18
CA ASN A 14 -54.38 -6.40 7.77
C ASN A 14 -52.90 -6.14 7.52
N ASN A 15 -52.09 -7.19 7.60
CA ASN A 15 -50.72 -7.16 7.13
C ASN A 15 -50.77 -7.06 5.60
N PRO A 16 -50.32 -5.96 4.97
CA PRO A 16 -50.26 -5.86 3.50
C PRO A 16 -49.33 -6.91 2.88
N TRP A 17 -48.51 -7.55 3.73
CA TRP A 17 -47.53 -8.59 3.44
C TRP A 17 -48.10 -9.96 3.04
N SER A 18 -49.41 -10.19 3.17
CA SER A 18 -50.03 -11.48 2.78
C SER A 18 -50.53 -11.54 1.34
N ARG A 19 -50.51 -10.42 0.60
CA ARG A 19 -51.04 -10.35 -0.78
C ARG A 19 -49.99 -10.42 -1.88
N LEU A 20 -48.72 -10.62 -1.53
CA LEU A 20 -47.64 -10.76 -2.51
C LEU A 20 -47.43 -12.24 -2.86
N PRO A 21 -47.38 -12.60 -4.15
CA PRO A 21 -47.27 -13.99 -4.61
C PRO A 21 -46.01 -14.67 -4.03
N VAL A 22 -46.15 -15.95 -3.68
CA VAL A 22 -45.16 -16.76 -2.94
C VAL A 22 -43.75 -16.77 -3.59
N SER A 23 -43.68 -16.55 -4.90
CA SER A 23 -42.44 -16.38 -5.66
C SER A 23 -41.59 -15.19 -5.22
N TYR A 24 -42.20 -14.09 -4.74
CA TYR A 24 -41.47 -12.91 -4.26
C TYR A 24 -40.93 -13.09 -2.83
N ARG A 25 -41.57 -13.94 -2.01
CA ARG A 25 -41.10 -14.27 -0.65
C ARG A 25 -39.80 -15.07 -0.68
N GLY A 26 -39.64 -15.97 -1.66
CA GLY A 26 -38.38 -16.69 -1.89
C GLY A 26 -37.27 -15.78 -2.41
N ALA A 27 -37.62 -14.84 -3.29
CA ALA A 27 -36.66 -13.88 -3.86
C ALA A 27 -36.06 -12.93 -2.82
N ILE A 28 -36.83 -12.48 -1.81
CA ILE A 28 -36.34 -11.60 -0.74
C ILE A 28 -35.29 -12.31 0.14
N ILE A 29 -35.45 -13.61 0.41
CA ILE A 29 -34.52 -14.39 1.23
C ILE A 29 -33.15 -14.53 0.54
N ILE A 30 -33.12 -14.53 -0.80
CA ILE A 30 -31.89 -14.64 -1.60
C ILE A 30 -31.30 -13.25 -1.90
N ALA A 31 -32.14 -12.21 -2.01
CA ALA A 31 -31.69 -10.85 -2.28
C ALA A 31 -30.83 -10.27 -1.14
N ILE A 32 -31.12 -10.62 0.12
CA ILE A 32 -30.36 -10.15 1.29
C ILE A 32 -28.91 -10.68 1.30
N PRO A 33 -28.64 -11.99 1.19
CA PRO A 33 -27.27 -12.50 1.10
C PRO A 33 -26.59 -12.05 -0.20
N ALA A 34 -27.31 -11.95 -1.32
CA ALA A 34 -26.74 -11.47 -2.57
C ALA A 34 -26.27 -10.01 -2.48
N THR A 35 -27.08 -9.12 -1.89
CA THR A 35 -26.69 -7.72 -1.67
C THR A 35 -25.54 -7.60 -0.68
N CYS A 36 -25.54 -8.40 0.40
CA CYS A 36 -24.43 -8.46 1.34
C CYS A 36 -23.12 -8.89 0.66
N LEU A 37 -23.16 -9.90 -0.21
CA LEU A 37 -22.01 -10.34 -1.01
C LEU A 37 -21.52 -9.27 -1.99
N ILE A 38 -22.44 -8.53 -2.63
CA ILE A 38 -22.06 -7.44 -3.53
C ILE A 38 -21.37 -6.32 -2.75
N VAL A 39 -21.90 -5.95 -1.57
CA VAL A 39 -21.30 -4.93 -0.71
C VAL A 39 -19.92 -5.34 -0.21
N THR A 40 -19.71 -6.60 0.20
CA THR A 40 -18.39 -7.08 0.63
C THR A 40 -17.39 -7.15 -0.51
N LEU A 41 -17.82 -7.55 -1.72
CA LEU A 41 -16.97 -7.53 -2.91
C LEU A 41 -16.56 -6.09 -3.29
N VAL A 42 -17.50 -5.15 -3.28
CA VAL A 42 -17.21 -3.74 -3.54
C VAL A 42 -16.27 -3.17 -2.48
N ALA A 43 -16.53 -3.40 -1.19
CA ALA A 43 -15.65 -2.99 -0.10
C ALA A 43 -14.24 -3.60 -0.23
N TRP A 44 -14.14 -4.85 -0.69
CA TRP A 44 -12.86 -5.51 -0.94
C TRP A 44 -12.11 -4.89 -2.13
N ILE A 45 -12.81 -4.54 -3.21
CA ILE A 45 -12.24 -3.84 -4.37
C ILE A 45 -11.70 -2.46 -3.97
N TRP A 46 -12.42 -1.74 -3.09
CA TRP A 46 -11.99 -0.42 -2.61
C TRP A 46 -10.81 -0.53 -1.63
N SER A 47 -10.83 -1.53 -0.74
CA SER A 47 -9.75 -1.79 0.22
C SER A 47 -8.43 -2.16 -0.47
N ARG A 48 -8.49 -2.81 -1.64
CA ARG A 48 -7.31 -3.12 -2.47
C ARG A 48 -6.60 -1.88 -3.02
N GLN A 49 -7.28 -0.73 -3.13
CA GLN A 49 -6.67 0.49 -3.65
C GLN A 49 -5.80 1.21 -2.60
N ALA A 50 -6.12 1.06 -1.31
CA ALA A 50 -5.30 1.63 -0.23
C ALA A 50 -3.95 0.91 -0.01
N ALA A 51 -3.78 -0.31 -0.55
CA ALA A 51 -2.55 -1.09 -0.41
C ALA A 51 -1.42 -0.64 -1.37
N LEU A 52 -1.75 0.12 -2.43
CA LEU A 52 -0.76 0.62 -3.39
C LEU A 52 -0.19 1.99 -2.99
N GLU A 53 -0.93 2.78 -2.20
CA GLU A 53 -0.46 4.07 -1.69
C GLU A 53 0.65 3.91 -0.64
N GLN A 54 0.58 2.87 0.21
CA GLN A 54 1.59 2.64 1.25
C GLN A 54 2.92 2.06 0.74
N LYS A 55 2.94 1.40 -0.42
CA LYS A 55 4.19 0.86 -1.00
C LYS A 55 5.15 1.95 -1.49
N LYS A 56 4.63 3.08 -1.94
CA LYS A 56 5.43 4.19 -2.49
C LYS A 56 6.41 4.83 -1.51
N GLN A 57 6.19 4.70 -0.20
CA GLN A 57 7.11 5.23 0.82
C GLN A 57 8.29 4.28 1.05
N ILE A 58 8.02 2.97 1.09
CA ILE A 58 9.03 1.92 1.31
C ILE A 58 9.96 1.83 0.08
N ASP A 59 9.41 1.93 -1.13
CA ASP A 59 10.20 1.88 -2.36
C ASP A 59 11.20 3.05 -2.45
N ARG A 60 10.82 4.26 -1.99
CA ARG A 60 11.71 5.43 -1.99
C ARG A 60 12.83 5.34 -0.95
N ALA A 61 12.51 4.86 0.26
CA ALA A 61 13.53 4.65 1.27
C ALA A 61 14.57 3.62 0.81
N ARG A 62 14.10 2.57 0.11
CA ARG A 62 14.97 1.55 -0.49
C ARG A 62 15.86 2.12 -1.59
N GLU A 63 15.32 2.96 -2.48
CA GLU A 63 16.09 3.63 -3.53
C GLU A 63 17.16 4.57 -2.95
N LEU A 64 16.83 5.32 -1.89
CA LEU A 64 17.79 6.19 -1.21
C LEU A 64 18.92 5.39 -0.52
N LEU A 65 18.57 4.25 0.09
CA LEU A 65 19.53 3.34 0.72
C LEU A 65 20.47 2.72 -0.31
N ASP A 66 19.93 2.30 -1.46
CA ASP A 66 20.69 1.73 -2.57
C ASP A 66 21.71 2.74 -3.13
N GLN A 67 21.29 3.99 -3.34
CA GLN A 67 22.22 5.05 -3.77
C GLN A 67 23.32 5.33 -2.72
N SER A 68 22.98 5.29 -1.43
CA SER A 68 23.97 5.45 -0.36
C SER A 68 25.00 4.31 -0.39
N ASN A 69 24.52 3.08 -0.54
CA ASN A 69 25.37 1.90 -0.59
C ASN A 69 26.30 1.96 -1.81
N ARG A 70 25.80 2.44 -2.95
CA ARG A 70 26.61 2.62 -4.15
C ARG A 70 27.75 3.64 -3.96
N ILE A 71 27.48 4.75 -3.28
CA ILE A 71 28.53 5.73 -2.93
C ILE A 71 29.57 5.07 -2.01
N LEU A 72 29.13 4.29 -1.02
CA LEU A 72 30.03 3.59 -0.11
C LEU A 72 30.92 2.60 -0.86
N THR A 73 30.37 1.80 -1.76
CA THR A 73 31.13 0.87 -2.60
C THR A 73 32.21 1.60 -3.41
N ILE A 74 31.86 2.71 -4.08
CA ILE A 74 32.82 3.51 -4.85
C ILE A 74 33.99 3.99 -3.96
N LEU A 75 33.70 4.46 -2.74
CA LEU A 75 34.73 4.90 -1.81
C LEU A 75 35.62 3.77 -1.32
N VAL A 76 35.01 2.62 -0.96
CA VAL A 76 35.73 1.45 -0.46
C VAL A 76 36.64 0.88 -1.54
N ASP A 77 36.17 0.81 -2.78
CA ASP A 77 36.97 0.33 -3.92
C ASP A 77 38.14 1.28 -4.19
N ALA A 78 37.90 2.60 -4.14
CA ALA A 78 38.95 3.62 -4.28
C ALA A 78 40.00 3.53 -3.17
N GLU A 79 39.58 3.39 -1.91
CA GLU A 79 40.47 3.21 -0.75
C GLU A 79 41.30 1.94 -0.88
N THR A 80 40.65 0.84 -1.29
CA THR A 80 41.30 -0.45 -1.49
C THR A 80 42.31 -0.38 -2.63
N GLY A 81 41.98 0.31 -3.72
CA GLY A 81 42.89 0.54 -4.85
C GLY A 81 44.13 1.35 -4.45
N VAL A 82 43.94 2.48 -3.77
CA VAL A 82 45.08 3.30 -3.28
C VAL A 82 45.97 2.49 -2.33
N ARG A 83 45.37 1.68 -1.44
CA ARG A 83 46.13 0.79 -0.55
C ARG A 83 46.90 -0.27 -1.32
N GLY A 84 46.30 -0.86 -2.35
CA GLY A 84 46.96 -1.82 -3.25
C GLY A 84 48.19 -1.21 -3.91
N TYR A 85 48.03 -0.02 -4.51
CA TYR A 85 49.15 0.72 -5.12
C TYR A 85 50.25 1.02 -4.11
N ASN A 86 49.91 1.45 -2.89
CA ASN A 86 50.91 1.75 -1.87
C ASN A 86 51.72 0.53 -1.41
N ILE A 87 51.20 -0.69 -1.61
CA ILE A 87 51.88 -1.95 -1.23
C ILE A 87 52.69 -2.49 -2.42
N SER A 88 52.11 -2.53 -3.62
CA SER A 88 52.73 -3.17 -4.80
C SER A 88 53.49 -2.20 -5.70
N TYR A 89 53.23 -0.89 -5.60
CA TYR A 89 53.64 0.15 -6.56
C TYR A 89 53.15 -0.10 -8.00
N GLU A 90 52.18 -0.99 -8.20
CA GLU A 90 51.61 -1.30 -9.51
C GLU A 90 50.47 -0.33 -9.82
N PRO A 91 50.56 0.46 -10.91
CA PRO A 91 49.61 1.53 -11.21
C PRO A 91 48.19 1.02 -11.52
N GLU A 92 48.05 -0.26 -11.89
CA GLU A 92 46.76 -0.91 -12.15
C GLU A 92 45.82 -0.83 -10.93
N PHE A 93 46.36 -0.82 -9.71
CA PHE A 93 45.57 -0.65 -8.49
C PHE A 93 44.97 0.76 -8.33
N LEU A 94 45.42 1.76 -9.09
CA LEU A 94 44.84 3.11 -9.07
C LEU A 94 43.58 3.25 -9.94
N GLU A 95 43.27 2.29 -10.80
CA GLU A 95 42.10 2.34 -11.68
C GLU A 95 40.78 2.60 -10.91
N PRO A 96 40.46 1.91 -9.80
CA PRO A 96 39.24 2.17 -9.03
C PRO A 96 39.21 3.58 -8.43
N TYR A 97 40.36 4.14 -8.08
CA TYR A 97 40.48 5.49 -7.53
C TYR A 97 40.21 6.55 -8.60
N GLU A 98 40.78 6.40 -9.80
CA GLU A 98 40.53 7.31 -10.92
C GLU A 98 39.07 7.28 -11.37
N GLN A 99 38.48 6.08 -11.43
CA GLN A 99 37.05 5.91 -11.70
C GLN A 99 36.19 6.56 -10.61
N ALA A 100 36.58 6.46 -9.35
CA ALA A 100 35.85 7.09 -8.24
C ALA A 100 35.88 8.61 -8.34
N ILE A 101 37.01 9.24 -8.66
CA ILE A 101 37.09 10.70 -8.85
C ILE A 101 36.11 11.17 -9.94
N THR A 102 35.97 10.40 -11.00
CA THR A 102 35.09 10.74 -12.13
C THR A 102 33.61 10.50 -11.81
N ASN A 103 33.28 9.42 -11.10
CA ASN A 103 31.90 8.96 -10.92
C ASN A 103 31.25 9.46 -9.62
N LEU A 104 32.04 9.72 -8.57
CA LEU A 104 31.55 10.10 -7.25
C LEU A 104 30.74 11.42 -7.25
N PRO A 105 31.13 12.48 -7.98
CA PRO A 105 30.34 13.72 -8.04
C PRO A 105 28.92 13.47 -8.56
N ASN A 106 28.77 12.67 -9.63
CA ASN A 106 27.47 12.33 -10.20
C ASN A 106 26.62 11.50 -9.24
N ALA A 107 27.23 10.52 -8.56
CA ALA A 107 26.55 9.70 -7.56
C ALA A 107 26.05 10.54 -6.37
N LEU A 108 26.87 11.47 -5.87
CA LEU A 108 26.50 12.40 -4.80
C LEU A 108 25.37 13.35 -5.21
N ASP A 109 25.39 13.85 -6.44
CA ASP A 109 24.34 14.74 -6.94
C ASP A 109 23.00 14.00 -7.07
N ARG A 110 22.98 12.77 -7.59
CA ARG A 110 21.77 11.93 -7.63
C ARG A 110 21.22 11.66 -6.23
N PHE A 111 22.09 11.28 -5.29
CA PHE A 111 21.69 11.07 -3.90
C PHE A 111 21.08 12.32 -3.28
N ARG A 112 21.71 13.50 -3.47
CA ARG A 112 21.19 14.78 -2.97
C ARG A 112 19.81 15.10 -3.55
N GLN A 113 19.58 14.86 -4.84
CA GLN A 113 18.28 15.08 -5.47
C GLN A 113 17.20 14.17 -4.87
N LEU A 114 17.47 12.87 -4.74
CA LEU A 114 16.55 11.90 -4.15
C LEU A 114 16.25 12.20 -2.67
N ALA A 115 17.27 12.60 -1.91
CA ALA A 115 17.13 13.01 -0.52
C ALA A 115 16.24 14.25 -0.37
N LYS A 116 16.40 15.24 -1.27
CA LYS A 116 15.59 16.47 -1.28
C LYS A 116 14.12 16.17 -1.56
N ILE A 117 13.83 15.35 -2.57
CA ILE A 117 12.46 14.95 -2.94
C ILE A 117 11.77 14.21 -1.77
N THR A 118 12.52 13.33 -1.10
CA THR A 118 11.98 12.55 0.04
C THR A 118 11.67 13.45 1.23
N ARG A 119 12.54 14.43 1.55
CA ARG A 119 12.34 15.39 2.64
C ARG A 119 11.14 16.32 2.38
N ASP A 120 10.95 16.77 1.15
CA ASP A 120 9.84 17.67 0.79
C ASP A 120 8.46 17.00 0.92
N LYS A 121 8.35 15.75 0.47
CA LYS A 121 7.14 14.92 0.63
C LYS A 121 6.76 14.61 2.09
N SER A 122 7.71 14.67 3.03
CA SER A 122 7.42 14.47 4.47
C SER A 122 6.92 15.73 5.19
N LYS A 123 6.95 16.89 4.53
CA LYS A 123 6.53 18.19 5.08
C LYS A 123 5.07 18.55 4.71
N LEU A 124 4.44 17.77 3.84
CA LEU A 124 3.02 17.86 3.43
C LEU A 124 2.23 16.72 4.07
#